data_AF-A0A4U1CSD5-F1
#
_entry.id   AF-A0A4U1CSD5-F1
#
_cell.length_a   1.000
_cell.length_b   1.000
_cell.length_c   1.000
_cell.angle_alpha   90.00
_cell.angle_beta   90.00
_cell.angle_gamma   90.00
#
_symmetry.space_group_name_H-M   'P 1'
#
loop_
_entity.id
_entity.type
_entity.pdbx_description
1 polymer ?
#
loop_
_entity_poly.entity_id
_entity_poly.type
_entity_poly.pdbx_seq_one_letter_code
_entity_poly.pdbx_strand_id
1 'polypeptide(L)'
;MARLIKKKIAGSTVIEVVIAMVIIMVVFVIAMKVFANVLNTGVSFRNIKAQNQLNVLSKKVEELGYVANGQVQIDSVNYELVEKESDVKNMASLEIKATQQGKLIGTVNTLFKVKPHAEN
;
A
#
# COMPACT_ATOMS: atom_id res chain seq x y z
N MET A 1 26.40 -41.08 -62.88
CA MET A 1 26.34 -41.51 -61.46
C MET A 1 26.38 -40.27 -60.58
N ALA A 2 25.27 -39.90 -59.93
CA ALA A 2 25.21 -38.71 -59.08
C ALA A 2 25.83 -39.01 -57.71
N ARG A 3 26.89 -38.27 -57.34
CA ARG A 3 27.52 -38.34 -56.02
C ARG A 3 26.66 -37.59 -55.00
N LEU A 4 26.10 -38.30 -54.03
CA LEU A 4 25.42 -37.71 -52.86
C LEU A 4 26.46 -37.09 -51.92
N ILE A 5 26.53 -35.76 -51.89
CA ILE A 5 27.33 -34.98 -50.94
C ILE A 5 26.64 -35.06 -49.57
N LYS A 6 27.14 -35.92 -48.69
CA LYS A 6 26.70 -35.99 -47.28
C LYS A 6 27.23 -34.78 -46.51
N LYS A 7 26.51 -33.65 -46.56
CA LYS A 7 26.77 -32.50 -45.69
C LYS A 7 26.36 -32.88 -44.26
N LYS A 8 27.33 -33.17 -43.39
CA LYS A 8 27.08 -33.31 -41.95
C LYS A 8 26.61 -31.96 -41.43
N ILE A 9 25.35 -31.87 -41.02
CA ILE A 9 24.84 -30.69 -40.30
C ILE A 9 25.64 -30.61 -39.01
N ALA A 10 26.37 -29.51 -38.82
CA ALA A 10 27.13 -29.27 -37.60
C ALA A 10 26.14 -29.20 -36.43
N GLY A 11 26.11 -30.24 -35.58
CA GLY A 11 25.20 -30.36 -34.43
C GLY A 11 25.33 -29.25 -33.37
N SER A 12 26.20 -28.26 -33.61
CA SER A 12 26.40 -27.08 -32.77
C SER A 12 25.15 -26.21 -32.68
N THR A 13 24.33 -26.12 -33.74
CA THR A 13 23.18 -25.18 -33.76
C THR A 13 22.02 -25.62 -32.87
N VAL A 14 21.72 -26.92 -32.77
CA VAL A 14 20.57 -27.40 -31.98
C VAL A 14 20.88 -27.32 -30.49
N ILE A 15 22.07 -27.75 -30.08
CA ILE A 15 22.48 -27.73 -28.67
C ILE A 15 22.58 -26.28 -28.16
N GLU A 16 23.10 -25.36 -28.98
CA GLU A 16 23.20 -23.95 -28.64
C GLU A 16 21.81 -23.31 -28.42
N VAL A 17 20.84 -23.61 -29.28
CA VAL A 17 19.45 -23.13 -29.12
C VAL A 17 18.81 -23.71 -27.86
N VAL A 18 19.06 -24.97 -27.54
CA VAL A 18 18.54 -25.60 -26.31
C VAL A 18 19.15 -24.96 -25.07
N ILE A 19 20.47 -24.72 -25.05
CA ILE A 19 21.14 -24.04 -23.95
C ILE A 19 20.57 -22.63 -23.78
N ALA A 20 20.39 -21.89 -24.87
CA ALA A 20 19.79 -20.56 -24.84
C ALA A 20 18.36 -20.58 -24.27
N MET A 21 17.54 -21.55 -24.68
CA MET A 21 16.17 -21.71 -24.17
C MET A 21 16.14 -21.95 -22.66
N VAL A 22 17.05 -22.79 -22.15
CA VAL A 22 17.16 -23.07 -20.71
C VAL A 22 17.58 -21.82 -19.95
N ILE A 23 18.59 -21.09 -20.45
CA ILE A 23 19.06 -19.85 -19.82
C ILE A 23 17.92 -18.82 -19.74
N ILE A 24 17.21 -18.59 -20.84
CA ILE A 24 16.08 -17.65 -20.90
C ILE A 24 14.98 -18.06 -19.91
N MET A 25 14.65 -19.35 -19.83
CA MET A 25 13.61 -19.85 -18.92
C MET A 25 13.97 -19.59 -17.45
N VAL A 26 15.23 -19.84 -17.05
CA VAL A 26 15.69 -19.58 -15.68
C VAL A 26 15.59 -18.09 -15.34
N VAL A 27 16.05 -17.21 -16.25
CA VAL A 27 15.99 -15.76 -16.04
C VAL A 27 14.54 -15.27 -15.92
N PHE A 28 13.63 -15.78 -16.76
CA PHE A 28 12.20 -15.43 -16.68
C PHE A 28 11.57 -15.82 -15.35
N VAL A 29 11.88 -17.01 -14.82
CA VAL A 29 11.37 -17.46 -13.52
C VAL A 29 11.86 -16.54 -12.39
N ILE A 30 13.13 -16.14 -12.41
CA ILE A 30 13.68 -15.21 -11.41
C ILE A 30 13.00 -13.85 -11.52
N ALA A 31 12.86 -13.31 -12.73
CA ALA A 31 12.18 -12.05 -12.98
C ALA A 31 10.72 -12.06 -12.49
N MET A 32 9.96 -13.14 -12.78
CA MET A 32 8.59 -13.27 -12.29
C MET A 32 8.51 -13.34 -10.76
N LYS A 33 9.45 -14.03 -10.09
CA LYS A 33 9.52 -14.05 -8.62
C LYS A 33 9.73 -12.64 -8.04
N VAL A 34 10.66 -11.88 -8.61
CA VAL A 34 10.89 -10.49 -8.20
C VAL A 34 9.65 -9.63 -8.44
N PHE A 35 9.03 -9.75 -9.62
CA PHE A 35 7.81 -9.03 -9.97
C PHE A 35 6.65 -9.34 -9.01
N ALA A 36 6.43 -10.62 -8.69
CA ALA A 36 5.41 -11.03 -7.75
C ALA A 36 5.67 -10.47 -6.33
N ASN A 37 6.92 -10.47 -5.89
CA ASN A 37 7.29 -9.85 -4.63
C ASN A 37 6.99 -8.35 -4.62
N VAL A 38 7.34 -7.63 -5.70
CA VAL A 38 7.04 -6.19 -5.82
C VAL A 38 5.53 -5.93 -5.76
N LEU A 39 4.73 -6.69 -6.50
CA LEU A 39 3.26 -6.57 -6.47
C LEU A 39 2.68 -6.85 -5.08
N ASN A 40 3.20 -7.85 -4.37
CA ASN A 40 2.72 -8.21 -3.03
C ASN A 40 3.17 -7.22 -1.94
N THR A 41 4.27 -6.49 -2.16
CA THR A 41 4.73 -5.43 -1.25
C THR A 41 4.07 -4.07 -1.50
N GLY A 42 3.30 -3.93 -2.57
CA GLY A 42 2.60 -2.70 -2.91
C GLY A 42 1.53 -2.36 -1.86
N VAL A 43 1.62 -1.17 -1.26
CA VAL A 43 0.54 -0.61 -0.45
C VAL A 43 -0.69 -0.50 -1.34
N SER A 44 -1.82 -1.10 -0.93
CA SER A 44 -3.02 -1.07 -1.75
C SER A 44 -3.43 0.39 -1.99
N PHE A 45 -3.91 0.72 -3.21
CA PHE A 45 -4.41 2.06 -3.52
C PHE A 45 -5.51 2.50 -2.52
N ARG A 46 -6.25 1.53 -1.98
CA ARG A 46 -7.27 1.73 -0.94
C ARG A 46 -6.65 2.18 0.39
N ASN A 47 -5.52 1.60 0.78
CA ASN A 47 -4.78 2.02 1.98
C ASN A 47 -4.24 3.45 1.81
N ILE A 48 -3.75 3.78 0.61
CA ILE A 48 -3.28 5.15 0.31
C ILE A 48 -4.44 6.14 0.42
N LYS A 49 -5.61 5.83 -0.14
CA LYS A 49 -6.80 6.68 -0.04
C LYS A 49 -7.27 6.83 1.41
N ALA A 50 -7.29 5.74 2.18
CA ALA A 50 -7.64 5.77 3.60
C ALA A 50 -6.65 6.61 4.42
N GLN A 51 -5.35 6.51 4.13
CA GLN A 51 -4.32 7.32 4.79
C GLN A 51 -4.47 8.82 4.47
N ASN A 52 -4.75 9.16 3.22
CA ASN A 52 -5.03 10.54 2.84
C ASN A 52 -6.29 11.06 3.55
N GLN A 53 -7.33 10.24 3.66
CA GLN A 53 -8.54 10.61 4.38
C GLN A 53 -8.29 10.83 5.88
N LEU A 54 -7.46 9.98 6.50
CA LEU A 54 -7.02 10.16 7.89
C LEU A 54 -6.33 11.52 8.09
N ASN A 55 -5.42 11.89 7.18
CA ASN A 55 -4.72 13.17 7.24
C ASN A 55 -5.65 14.38 7.05
N VAL A 56 -6.69 14.25 6.21
CA VAL A 56 -7.69 15.31 6.03
C VAL A 56 -8.54 15.46 7.28
N LEU A 57 -8.97 14.35 7.89
CA LEU A 57 -9.76 14.36 9.12
C LEU A 57 -8.96 14.93 10.29
N SER A 58 -7.68 14.58 10.43
CA SER A 58 -6.82 15.11 11.49
C SER A 58 -6.64 16.62 11.35
N LYS A 59 -6.40 17.13 10.14
CA LYS A 59 -6.31 18.57 9.88
C LYS A 59 -7.61 19.30 10.17
N LYS A 60 -8.75 18.71 9.82
CA LYS A 60 -10.06 19.30 10.11
C LYS A 60 -10.29 19.45 11.62
N VAL A 61 -9.89 18.45 12.42
CA VAL A 61 -9.97 18.55 13.89
C VAL A 61 -8.99 19.58 14.43
N GLU A 62 -7.78 19.68 13.86
CA GLU A 62 -6.79 20.70 14.23
C GLU A 62 -7.30 22.13 13.97
N GLU A 63 -7.99 22.34 12.85
CA GLU A 63 -8.59 23.63 12.50
C GLU A 63 -9.78 23.98 13.42
N LEU A 64 -10.67 23.02 13.66
CA LEU A 64 -11.85 23.19 14.53
C LEU A 64 -11.46 23.34 16.00
N GLY A 65 -10.42 22.64 16.45
CA GLY A 65 -9.97 22.62 17.84
C GLY A 65 -10.81 21.76 18.77
N TYR A 66 -11.68 20.90 18.23
CA TYR A 66 -12.49 19.92 18.98
C TYR A 66 -12.95 18.77 18.06
N VAL A 67 -13.32 17.63 18.64
CA VAL A 67 -13.88 16.47 17.91
C VAL A 67 -15.40 16.58 17.82
N ALA A 68 -15.91 17.01 16.65
CA ALA A 68 -17.35 17.16 16.45
C ALA A 68 -18.12 15.83 16.39
N ASN A 69 -17.52 14.79 15.79
CA ASN A 69 -18.12 13.47 15.62
C ASN A 69 -17.09 12.39 15.93
N GLY A 70 -17.38 11.53 16.92
CA GLY A 70 -16.48 10.44 17.31
C GLY A 70 -16.40 9.29 16.29
N GLN A 71 -17.35 9.19 15.36
CA GLN A 71 -17.33 8.18 14.30
C GLN A 71 -17.82 8.76 12.97
N VAL A 72 -17.13 8.42 11.88
CA VAL A 72 -17.48 8.84 10.52
C VAL A 72 -17.29 7.66 9.57
N GLN A 73 -18.26 7.40 8.69
CA GLN A 73 -18.14 6.38 7.65
C GLN A 73 -18.02 7.03 6.27
N ILE A 74 -17.00 6.65 5.49
CA ILE A 74 -16.76 7.16 4.13
C ILE A 74 -16.36 5.99 3.24
N ASP A 75 -17.04 5.79 2.11
CA ASP A 75 -16.71 4.77 1.09
C ASP A 75 -16.47 3.36 1.67
N SER A 76 -17.29 2.95 2.65
CA SER A 76 -17.18 1.68 3.40
C SER A 76 -15.96 1.54 4.32
N VAL A 77 -15.31 2.64 4.68
CA VAL A 77 -14.29 2.69 5.74
C VAL A 77 -14.89 3.42 6.94
N ASN A 78 -14.79 2.81 8.12
CA ASN A 78 -15.21 3.40 9.38
C ASN A 78 -14.00 4.09 10.02
N TYR A 79 -14.13 5.38 10.29
CA TYR A 79 -13.15 6.20 10.99
C TYR A 79 -13.65 6.46 12.40
N GLU A 80 -12.90 6.02 13.39
CA GLU A 80 -13.18 6.27 14.80
C GLU A 80 -12.19 7.31 15.32
N LEU A 81 -12.70 8.42 15.83
CA LEU A 81 -11.95 9.56 16.35
C LEU A 81 -12.08 9.54 17.88
N VAL A 82 -10.96 9.32 18.55
CA VAL A 82 -10.89 9.28 20.01
C VAL A 82 -10.00 10.42 20.49
N GLU A 83 -10.60 11.34 21.24
CA GLU A 83 -9.87 12.36 21.97
C GLU A 83 -9.32 11.76 23.28
N LYS A 84 -8.06 12.06 23.59
CA LYS A 84 -7.38 11.70 24.83
C LYS A 84 -6.75 12.95 25.43
N GLU A 85 -6.76 13.02 26.75
CA GLU A 85 -6.05 14.07 27.47
C GLU A 85 -4.55 14.00 27.17
N SER A 86 -3.95 15.17 26.96
CA SER A 86 -2.50 15.32 26.80
C SER A 86 -1.90 15.93 28.06
N ASP A 87 -0.65 15.56 28.35
CA ASP A 87 0.13 16.10 29.47
C ASP A 87 0.52 17.59 29.26
N VAL A 88 0.24 18.14 28.06
CA VAL A 88 0.57 19.51 27.67
C VAL A 88 -0.65 20.42 27.84
N LYS A 89 -0.50 21.51 28.61
CA LYS A 89 -1.57 22.52 28.82
C LYS A 89 -2.16 23.02 27.49
N ASN A 90 -3.49 23.05 27.42
CA ASN A 90 -4.29 23.49 26.26
C ASN A 90 -4.11 22.66 24.98
N MET A 91 -3.61 21.43 25.09
CA MET A 91 -3.56 20.48 23.97
C MET A 91 -4.33 19.20 24.31
N ALA A 92 -4.97 18.62 23.31
CA ALA A 92 -5.57 17.30 23.38
C ALA A 92 -4.91 16.40 22.32
N SER A 93 -4.87 15.10 22.60
CA SER A 93 -4.43 14.09 21.64
C SER A 93 -5.62 13.51 20.91
N LEU A 94 -5.50 13.38 19.60
CA LEU A 94 -6.48 12.74 18.73
C LEU A 94 -5.89 11.46 18.16
N GLU A 95 -6.56 10.34 18.41
CA GLU A 95 -6.31 9.07 17.75
C GLU A 95 -7.45 8.79 16.75
N ILE A 96 -7.11 8.66 15.46
CA ILE A 96 -8.07 8.30 14.41
C ILE A 96 -7.74 6.91 13.88
N LYS A 97 -8.68 5.97 13.95
CA LYS A 97 -8.55 4.60 13.43
C LYS A 97 -9.42 4.38 12.22
N ALA A 98 -8.84 3.94 11.11
CA ALA A 98 -9.56 3.54 9.90
C ALA A 98 -9.72 2.02 9.86
N THR A 99 -10.96 1.54 9.95
CA THR A 99 -11.31 0.12 9.94
C THR A 99 -12.25 -0.19 8.79
N GLN A 100 -12.04 -1.31 8.12
CA GLN A 100 -12.91 -1.77 7.04
C GLN A 100 -13.05 -3.28 7.09
N GLN A 101 -14.30 -3.74 7.10
CA GLN A 101 -14.63 -5.17 7.22
C GLN A 101 -13.90 -5.83 8.41
N GLY A 102 -13.76 -5.10 9.52
CA GLY A 102 -13.07 -5.57 10.74
C GLY A 102 -11.53 -5.53 10.69
N LYS A 103 -10.91 -5.17 9.55
CA LYS A 103 -9.46 -5.02 9.44
C LYS A 103 -9.05 -3.56 9.64
N LEU A 104 -8.06 -3.33 10.51
CA LEU A 104 -7.41 -2.02 10.66
C LEU A 104 -6.58 -1.74 9.40
N ILE A 105 -6.87 -0.62 8.74
CA ILE A 105 -6.20 -0.20 7.50
C ILE A 105 -5.22 0.95 7.76
N GLY A 106 -5.45 1.75 8.79
CA GLY A 106 -4.56 2.86 9.16
C GLY A 106 -4.92 3.48 10.50
N THR A 107 -3.95 4.21 11.06
CA THR A 107 -4.13 4.98 12.28
C THR A 107 -3.32 6.26 12.19
N VAL A 108 -3.87 7.36 12.70
CA VAL A 108 -3.19 8.65 12.84
C VAL A 108 -3.31 9.10 14.29
N ASN A 109 -2.19 9.49 14.88
CA ASN A 109 -2.13 10.13 16.18
C ASN A 109 -1.61 11.55 16.00
N THR A 110 -2.37 12.54 16.45
CA THR A 110 -1.94 13.95 16.39
C THR A 110 -2.27 14.67 17.68
N LEU A 111 -1.61 15.80 17.92
CA LEU A 111 -1.95 16.75 18.97
C LEU A 111 -2.65 17.95 18.33
N PHE A 112 -3.67 18.47 18.97
CA PHE A 112 -4.33 19.70 18.54
C PHE A 112 -4.58 20.63 19.73
N LYS A 113 -4.64 21.94 19.45
CA LYS A 113 -4.97 22.95 20.47
C LYS A 113 -6.47 22.94 20.70
N VAL A 114 -6.88 22.77 21.95
CA VAL A 114 -8.30 22.77 22.33
C VAL A 114 -8.83 24.20 22.20
N LYS A 115 -9.87 24.39 21.38
CA LYS A 115 -10.61 25.66 21.31
C LYS A 115 -11.94 25.49 22.05
N PRO A 116 -12.38 26.50 22.82
CA PRO A 116 -13.67 26.42 23.51
C PRO A 116 -14.78 26.30 22.47
N HIS A 117 -15.52 25.19 22.50
CA HIS A 117 -16.73 25.03 21.73
C HIS A 117 -17.82 25.89 22.38
N ALA A 118 -18.28 26.93 21.68
CA ALA A 118 -19.52 27.61 22.06
C ALA A 118 -20.67 26.67 21.70
N GLU A 119 -21.23 25.99 22.70
CA GLU A 119 -22.55 25.37 22.59
C GLU A 119 -23.59 26.51 22.55
N ASN A 120 -24.40 26.56 21.48
CA ASN A 120 -25.63 27.34 21.43
C ASN A 120 -26.80 26.47 21.86
#